data_AF-G9P4M8-F1
#
_entry.id   AF-G9P4M8-F1
#
_cell.length_a   1.000
_cell.length_b   1.000
_cell.length_c   1.000
_cell.angle_alpha   90.00
_cell.angle_beta   90.00
_cell.angle_gamma   90.00
#
_symmetry.space_group_name_H-M   'P 1'
#
loop_
_entity.id
_entity.type
_entity.pdbx_description
1 polymer ?
#
loop_
_entity_poly.entity_id
_entity_poly.type
_entity_poly.pdbx_seq_one_letter_code
_entity_poly.pdbx_strand_id
1 'polypeptide(L)'
;MSSPPTSDSPSVPNSPGSDTRLCPDASRQPGPSVLKAYLLQNAPEYRRLDALRQKGWENKAGDVFFQQQRQRADHPDQKTITFFYKMMKGIAKELHSTTGGALRVYARRPDRPQILDFCTAPGGFLESAIKMNPGARATAFSLPPTQGGHEIIMPLDSTVAFKYADVTMFAGDMGYTDAVPAENPDAASFVLERSVGPEQRFHLVFCDGQVLRTHVRAAYREQWEARRLSATQLAIGLEHVSLGGTMVVLLHKLDAPDTASLLHTFSRFSTIQLFKPKKAHAKRSSFYMVARDIQNNLPQAREAIEAWKLTWKTLTFAADEDRWAADGHMDEQELVEQFGSDLVRLGRSIWEIQAEALEKAPFMQAGQN
;
A
#
# COMPACT_ATOMS: atom_id res chain seq x y z
N MET A 1 -28.37 56.28 0.84
CA MET A 1 -28.80 55.53 2.03
C MET A 1 -29.03 54.11 1.57
N SER A 2 -27.97 53.31 1.68
CA SER A 2 -27.87 51.97 1.11
C SER A 2 -27.64 51.03 2.30
N SER A 3 -28.66 50.25 2.62
CA SER A 3 -28.58 49.23 3.66
C SER A 3 -27.84 47.99 3.10
N PRO A 4 -26.92 47.38 3.85
CA PRO A 4 -26.20 46.19 3.41
C PRO A 4 -27.08 44.94 3.54
N PRO A 5 -26.93 43.93 2.66
CA PRO A 5 -27.54 42.63 2.90
C PRO A 5 -26.71 41.87 3.95
N THR A 6 -27.44 41.43 4.97
CA THR A 6 -27.03 40.62 6.11
C THR A 6 -26.51 39.25 5.67
N SER A 7 -25.30 38.92 6.12
CA SER A 7 -24.70 37.60 6.02
C SER A 7 -25.19 36.74 7.19
N ASP A 8 -26.23 35.94 6.95
CA ASP A 8 -26.60 34.83 7.84
C ASP A 8 -26.57 33.53 7.03
N SER A 9 -25.42 32.86 7.08
CA SER A 9 -25.31 31.44 6.75
C SER A 9 -25.06 30.70 8.06
N PRO A 10 -25.94 29.78 8.47
CA PRO A 10 -25.77 29.05 9.72
C PRO A 10 -24.52 28.18 9.64
N SER A 11 -23.66 28.36 10.63
CA SER A 11 -22.46 27.59 10.88
C SER A 11 -22.84 26.13 11.12
N VAL A 12 -22.49 25.26 10.16
CA VAL A 12 -22.58 23.81 10.35
C VAL A 12 -21.54 23.43 11.41
N PRO A 13 -21.92 22.75 12.50
CA PRO A 13 -20.96 22.35 13.52
C PRO A 13 -19.95 21.37 12.92
N ASN A 14 -18.66 21.66 13.12
CA ASN A 14 -17.56 20.73 12.85
C ASN A 14 -17.84 19.40 13.55
N SER A 15 -18.27 18.39 12.78
CA SER A 15 -18.25 17.01 13.23
C SER A 15 -16.79 16.62 13.51
N PRO A 16 -16.49 15.99 14.66
CA PRO A 16 -15.17 15.45 14.90
C PRO A 16 -14.90 14.41 13.80
N GLY A 17 -13.93 14.73 12.94
CA GLY A 17 -13.55 13.87 11.83
C GLY A 17 -13.32 12.45 12.32
N SER A 18 -14.11 11.54 11.76
CA SER A 18 -13.97 10.10 11.90
C SER A 18 -12.55 9.70 11.54
N ASP A 19 -11.78 9.35 12.55
CA ASP A 19 -10.62 8.48 12.40
C ASP A 19 -11.16 7.22 11.71
N THR A 20 -10.77 6.97 10.45
CA THR A 20 -11.07 5.71 9.73
C THR A 20 -10.29 4.52 10.31
N ARG A 21 -9.84 4.65 11.57
CA ARG A 21 -9.49 3.54 12.45
C ARG A 21 -10.70 3.29 13.31
N LEU A 22 -11.42 2.24 12.95
CA LEU A 22 -12.42 1.43 13.65
C LEU A 22 -13.20 0.81 12.47
N CYS A 23 -13.30 -0.49 12.28
CA CYS A 23 -13.40 -1.56 13.26
C CYS A 23 -13.33 -2.92 12.51
N PRO A 24 -13.21 -4.05 13.22
CA PRO A 24 -14.48 -4.66 13.59
C PRO A 24 -14.64 -4.60 15.09
N ASP A 25 -15.80 -4.07 15.45
CA ASP A 25 -16.55 -4.44 16.63
C ASP A 25 -15.79 -4.52 17.98
N ALA A 26 -16.03 -3.50 18.81
CA ALA A 26 -15.79 -3.60 20.25
C ALA A 26 -16.67 -4.68 20.94
N SER A 27 -17.49 -5.46 20.21
CA SER A 27 -18.26 -6.59 20.73
C SER A 27 -17.65 -7.99 20.50
N ARG A 28 -16.51 -8.11 19.79
CA ARG A 28 -15.66 -9.30 19.83
C ARG A 28 -14.25 -8.89 20.19
N GLN A 29 -13.91 -9.00 21.48
CA GLN A 29 -12.50 -9.02 21.90
C GLN A 29 -11.82 -10.14 21.10
N PRO A 30 -10.89 -9.83 20.17
CA PRO A 30 -10.13 -10.89 19.52
C PRO A 30 -9.40 -11.65 20.61
N GLY A 31 -9.42 -12.97 20.55
CA GLY A 31 -8.56 -13.79 21.41
C GLY A 31 -7.10 -13.32 21.32
N PRO A 32 -6.24 -13.71 22.27
CA PRO A 32 -4.83 -13.34 22.21
C PRO A 32 -4.22 -13.79 20.87
N SER A 33 -3.66 -12.85 20.10
CA SER A 33 -3.02 -13.16 18.81
C SER A 33 -1.85 -14.13 19.03
N VAL A 34 -1.95 -15.29 18.38
CA VAL A 34 -0.94 -16.35 18.41
C VAL A 34 0.35 -15.83 17.76
N LEU A 35 0.22 -15.11 16.65
CA LEU A 35 1.36 -14.50 15.97
C LEU A 35 2.09 -13.51 16.87
N LYS A 36 1.36 -12.60 17.54
CA LYS A 36 1.99 -11.65 18.45
C LYS A 36 2.74 -12.35 19.58
N ALA A 37 2.12 -13.35 20.21
CA ALA A 37 2.76 -14.13 21.27
C ALA A 37 4.05 -14.80 20.79
N TYR A 38 4.00 -15.44 19.61
CA TYR A 38 5.16 -16.06 18.99
C TYR A 38 6.29 -15.04 18.72
N LEU A 39 5.98 -13.89 18.14
CA LEU A 39 6.96 -12.85 17.85
C LEU A 39 7.59 -12.26 19.12
N LEU A 40 6.81 -12.03 20.17
CA LEU A 40 7.34 -11.57 21.46
C LEU A 40 8.33 -12.57 22.07
N GLN A 41 8.11 -13.87 21.88
CA GLN A 41 9.00 -14.92 22.37
C GLN A 41 10.27 -15.03 21.51
N ASN A 42 10.15 -14.96 20.19
CA ASN A 42 11.20 -15.37 19.25
C ASN A 42 11.95 -14.22 18.55
N ALA A 43 11.48 -12.97 18.65
CA ALA A 43 12.12 -11.81 18.02
C ALA A 43 12.42 -10.70 19.07
N PRO A 44 13.65 -10.63 19.59
CA PRO A 44 14.07 -9.57 20.52
C PRO A 44 13.85 -8.15 19.97
N GLU A 45 14.10 -7.93 18.68
CA GLU A 45 13.91 -6.64 18.00
C GLU A 45 12.43 -6.26 17.96
N TYR A 46 11.53 -7.23 17.73
CA TYR A 46 10.09 -7.00 17.80
C TYR A 46 9.64 -6.70 19.22
N ARG A 47 10.12 -7.45 20.21
CA ARG A 47 9.79 -7.21 21.63
C ARG A 47 10.17 -5.79 22.06
N ARG A 48 11.35 -5.32 21.66
CA ARG A 48 11.78 -3.94 21.88
C ARG A 48 10.85 -2.94 21.18
N LEU A 49 10.51 -3.19 19.91
CA LEU A 49 9.61 -2.33 19.16
C LEU A 49 8.20 -2.26 19.77
N ASP A 50 7.64 -3.39 20.21
CA ASP A 50 6.32 -3.47 20.84
C ASP A 50 6.28 -2.62 22.12
N ALA A 51 7.30 -2.73 22.97
CA ALA A 51 7.43 -1.90 24.17
C ALA A 51 7.54 -0.39 23.84
N LEU A 52 8.30 -0.02 22.80
CA LEU A 52 8.41 1.37 22.36
C LEU A 52 7.12 1.91 21.77
N ARG A 53 6.40 1.08 21.01
CA ARG A 53 5.07 1.40 20.50
C ARG A 53 4.13 1.67 21.66
N GLN A 54 4.04 0.76 22.64
CA GLN A 54 3.18 0.93 23.82
C GLN A 54 3.45 2.27 24.53
N LYS A 55 4.72 2.57 24.82
CA LYS A 55 5.14 3.85 25.41
C LYS A 55 4.76 5.07 24.55
N GLY A 56 4.84 4.95 23.22
CA GLY A 56 4.45 6.00 22.30
C GLY A 56 2.93 6.23 22.26
N TRP A 57 2.13 5.17 22.36
CA TRP A 57 0.65 5.24 22.40
C TRP A 57 0.13 5.93 23.67
N GLU A 58 0.85 5.80 24.78
CA GLU A 58 0.52 6.46 26.05
C GLU A 58 0.92 7.95 26.07
N ASN A 59 1.60 8.44 25.03
CA ASN A 59 2.15 9.79 24.97
C ASN A 59 1.39 10.69 23.99
N LYS A 60 0.57 11.61 24.53
CA LYS A 60 -0.21 12.59 23.75
C LYS A 60 0.61 13.45 22.80
N ALA A 61 1.91 13.68 23.07
CA ALA A 61 2.77 14.42 22.16
C ALA A 61 3.03 13.65 20.85
N GLY A 62 2.99 12.31 20.91
CA GLY A 62 3.04 11.44 19.73
C GLY A 62 1.82 11.63 18.82
N ASP A 63 0.62 11.75 19.41
CA ASP A 63 -0.61 11.98 18.66
C ASP A 63 -0.57 13.30 17.89
N VAL A 64 -0.19 14.39 18.58
CA VAL A 64 -0.02 15.72 17.98
C VAL A 64 1.03 15.67 16.85
N PHE A 65 2.17 15.03 17.09
CA PHE A 65 3.24 14.89 16.09
C PHE A 65 2.73 14.21 14.82
N PHE A 66 2.01 13.09 14.95
CA PHE A 66 1.50 12.36 13.80
C PHE A 66 0.30 13.04 13.14
N GLN A 67 -0.51 13.80 13.89
CA GLN A 67 -1.60 14.61 13.35
C GLN A 67 -1.07 15.73 12.47
N GLN A 68 -0.05 16.47 12.91
CA GLN A 68 0.58 17.51 12.09
C GLN A 68 1.19 16.95 10.80
N GLN A 69 1.82 15.77 10.87
CA GLN A 69 2.32 15.10 9.67
C GLN A 69 1.20 14.72 8.70
N ARG A 70 0.05 14.25 9.20
CA ARG A 70 -1.11 13.93 8.37
C ARG A 70 -1.65 15.17 7.66
N GLN A 71 -1.86 16.26 8.40
CA GLN A 71 -2.36 17.53 7.84
C GLN A 71 -1.48 18.06 6.71
N ARG A 72 -0.14 18.02 6.88
CA ARG A 72 0.81 18.43 5.82
C ARG A 72 0.76 17.51 4.59
N ALA A 73 0.52 16.22 4.79
CA ALA A 73 0.41 15.26 3.69
C ALA A 73 -0.94 15.36 2.96
N ASP A 74 -2.01 15.75 3.64
CA ASP A 74 -3.36 15.91 3.08
C ASP A 74 -3.49 17.18 2.24
N HIS A 75 -2.78 18.24 2.60
CA HIS A 75 -2.82 19.52 1.90
C HIS A 75 -1.42 19.96 1.46
N PRO A 76 -0.76 19.20 0.58
CA PRO A 76 0.62 19.49 0.21
C PRO A 76 0.67 20.71 -0.72
N ASP A 77 1.47 21.71 -0.35
CA ASP A 77 1.85 22.77 -1.27
C ASP A 77 2.92 22.29 -2.27
N GLN A 78 3.27 23.12 -3.26
CA GLN A 78 4.26 22.76 -4.28
C GLN A 78 5.62 22.34 -3.69
N LYS A 79 6.02 22.97 -2.57
CA LYS A 79 7.25 22.63 -1.87
C LYS A 79 7.17 21.24 -1.24
N THR A 80 6.03 20.90 -0.64
CA THR A 80 5.75 19.60 -0.03
C THR A 80 5.71 18.49 -1.09
N ILE A 81 5.06 18.73 -2.24
CA ILE A 81 5.07 17.78 -3.38
C ILE A 81 6.50 17.54 -3.86
N THR A 82 7.28 18.60 -4.04
CA THR A 82 8.70 18.50 -4.44
C THR A 82 9.52 17.74 -3.40
N PHE A 83 9.25 17.93 -2.11
CA PHE A 83 9.88 17.19 -1.02
C PHE A 83 9.53 15.70 -1.10
N PHE A 84 8.25 15.33 -1.27
CA PHE A 84 7.83 13.93 -1.41
C PHE A 84 8.47 13.26 -2.62
N TYR A 85 8.52 13.95 -3.76
CA TYR A 85 9.20 13.46 -4.95
C TYR A 85 10.68 13.15 -4.71
N LYS A 86 11.43 14.06 -4.07
CA LYS A 86 12.83 13.84 -3.70
C LYS A 86 12.99 12.72 -2.68
N MET A 87 12.08 12.64 -1.70
CA MET A 87 12.07 11.59 -0.68
C MET A 87 11.88 10.22 -1.32
N MET A 88 10.91 10.05 -2.21
CA MET A 88 10.67 8.81 -2.95
C MET A 88 11.90 8.38 -3.77
N LYS A 89 12.57 9.31 -4.45
CA LYS A 89 13.83 9.01 -5.16
C LYS A 89 14.93 8.53 -4.22
N GLY A 90 15.01 9.14 -3.03
CA GLY A 90 15.93 8.71 -1.97
C GLY A 90 15.63 7.28 -1.51
N ILE A 91 14.34 6.98 -1.27
CA ILE A 91 13.89 5.63 -0.90
C ILE A 91 14.21 4.63 -2.02
N ALA A 92 13.90 4.95 -3.28
CA ALA A 92 14.15 4.08 -4.43
C ALA A 92 15.64 3.73 -4.57
N LYS A 93 16.54 4.71 -4.39
CA LYS A 93 17.98 4.49 -4.39
C LYS A 93 18.43 3.59 -3.24
N GLU A 94 17.93 3.83 -2.04
CA GLU A 94 18.24 3.02 -0.85
C GLU A 94 17.75 1.58 -1.05
N LEU A 95 16.48 1.40 -1.47
CA LEU A 95 15.87 0.11 -1.78
C LEU A 95 16.69 -0.66 -2.82
N HIS A 96 17.04 -0.02 -3.94
CA HIS A 96 17.86 -0.66 -4.98
C HIS A 96 19.20 -1.14 -4.42
N SER A 97 19.91 -0.29 -3.68
CA SER A 97 21.25 -0.63 -3.17
C SER A 97 21.22 -1.72 -2.10
N THR A 98 20.24 -1.69 -1.20
CA THR A 98 20.18 -2.59 -0.03
C THR A 98 19.64 -3.96 -0.35
N THR A 99 18.81 -4.07 -1.39
CA THR A 99 18.22 -5.35 -1.78
C THR A 99 19.08 -6.08 -2.82
N GLY A 100 20.23 -5.54 -3.24
CA GLY A 100 21.03 -6.14 -4.31
C GLY A 100 20.41 -5.96 -5.68
N GLY A 101 19.89 -4.76 -5.96
CA GLY A 101 19.57 -4.32 -7.31
C GLY A 101 18.10 -4.41 -7.74
N ALA A 102 17.12 -4.42 -6.83
CA ALA A 102 15.71 -4.72 -7.14
C ALA A 102 15.11 -3.94 -8.32
N LEU A 103 15.53 -2.68 -8.46
CA LEU A 103 14.97 -1.79 -9.48
C LEU A 103 15.61 -1.97 -10.86
N ARG A 104 16.68 -2.77 -11.00
CA ARG A 104 17.29 -3.09 -12.30
C ARG A 104 16.73 -4.41 -12.81
N VAL A 105 16.19 -4.39 -14.01
CA VAL A 105 15.62 -5.57 -14.65
C VAL A 105 16.47 -6.04 -15.82
N TYR A 106 16.38 -7.32 -16.12
CA TYR A 106 17.02 -7.94 -17.27
C TYR A 106 15.95 -8.34 -18.28
N ALA A 107 15.85 -7.59 -19.37
CA ALA A 107 15.05 -7.99 -20.53
C ALA A 107 15.97 -8.75 -21.51
N ARG A 108 15.52 -9.91 -22.01
CA ARG A 108 16.25 -10.63 -23.06
C ARG A 108 16.07 -9.87 -24.38
N ARG A 109 17.15 -9.57 -25.08
CA ARG A 109 17.04 -8.94 -26.41
C ARG A 109 16.21 -9.84 -27.34
N PRO A 110 15.33 -9.28 -28.19
CA PRO A 110 15.17 -7.85 -28.53
C PRO A 110 14.26 -7.04 -27.58
N ASP A 111 13.75 -7.63 -26.50
CA ASP A 111 12.77 -6.98 -25.63
C ASP A 111 13.35 -5.80 -24.85
N ARG A 112 12.47 -4.85 -24.52
CA ARG A 112 12.79 -3.69 -23.69
C ARG A 112 12.24 -3.90 -22.28
N PRO A 113 12.94 -3.42 -21.24
CA PRO A 113 12.39 -3.34 -19.89
C PRO A 113 10.99 -2.71 -19.90
N GLN A 114 10.04 -3.37 -19.26
CA GLN A 114 8.66 -2.92 -19.10
C GLN A 114 8.41 -2.73 -17.61
N ILE A 115 7.90 -1.57 -17.20
CA ILE A 115 7.64 -1.21 -15.81
C ILE A 115 6.16 -0.88 -15.66
N LEU A 116 5.51 -1.43 -14.64
CA LEU A 116 4.17 -1.03 -14.22
C LEU A 116 4.26 -0.33 -12.87
N ASP A 117 3.65 0.84 -12.74
CA ASP A 117 3.61 1.57 -11.47
C ASP A 117 2.16 1.95 -11.15
N PHE A 118 1.64 1.37 -10.07
CA PHE A 118 0.37 1.79 -9.49
C PHE A 118 0.62 2.88 -8.46
N CYS A 119 -0.20 3.94 -8.53
CA CYS A 119 -0.13 5.08 -7.63
C CYS A 119 1.20 5.85 -7.73
N THR A 120 1.64 6.09 -8.96
CA THR A 120 2.93 6.68 -9.31
C THR A 120 3.19 8.07 -8.72
N ALA A 121 2.19 8.95 -8.67
CA ALA A 121 2.36 10.34 -8.26
C ALA A 121 2.97 10.46 -6.85
N PRO A 122 3.97 11.32 -6.64
CA PRO A 122 4.55 12.31 -7.58
C PRO A 122 5.58 11.77 -8.60
N GLY A 123 5.97 10.50 -8.51
CA GLY A 123 6.77 9.79 -9.53
C GLY A 123 8.17 9.34 -9.10
N GLY A 124 8.58 9.56 -7.85
CA GLY A 124 10.00 9.37 -7.50
C GLY A 124 10.52 7.93 -7.68
N PHE A 125 9.68 6.91 -7.48
CA PHE A 125 10.04 5.51 -7.71
C PHE A 125 10.22 5.20 -9.19
N LEU A 126 9.18 5.44 -10.00
CA LEU A 126 9.24 5.15 -11.43
C LEU A 126 10.36 5.93 -12.15
N GLU A 127 10.59 7.21 -11.83
CA GLU A 127 11.69 7.97 -12.46
C GLU A 127 13.05 7.34 -12.14
N SER A 128 13.22 6.89 -10.90
CA SER A 128 14.45 6.24 -10.45
C SER A 128 14.63 4.89 -11.16
N ALA A 129 13.57 4.11 -11.34
CA ALA A 129 13.61 2.84 -12.03
C ALA A 129 13.90 3.01 -13.53
N ILE A 130 13.27 3.97 -14.22
CA ILE A 130 13.55 4.25 -15.64
C ILE A 130 15.03 4.63 -15.83
N LYS A 131 15.59 5.47 -14.96
CA LYS A 131 17.02 5.84 -15.02
C LYS A 131 17.96 4.65 -14.85
N MET A 132 17.56 3.61 -14.14
CA MET A 132 18.35 2.40 -13.93
C MET A 132 18.24 1.40 -15.09
N ASN A 133 17.26 1.58 -15.98
CA ASN A 133 16.94 0.66 -17.07
C ASN A 133 16.85 1.43 -18.39
N PRO A 134 17.99 1.70 -19.06
CA PRO A 134 18.00 2.42 -20.33
C PRO A 134 17.08 1.77 -21.37
N GLY A 135 16.24 2.60 -22.01
CA GLY A 135 15.27 2.14 -23.00
C GLY A 135 14.00 1.49 -22.44
N ALA A 136 13.80 1.53 -21.11
CA ALA A 136 12.57 1.08 -20.48
C ALA A 136 11.33 1.81 -21.03
N ARG A 137 10.21 1.11 -21.04
CA ARG A 137 8.88 1.70 -21.18
C ARG A 137 8.11 1.48 -19.89
N ALA A 138 7.21 2.39 -19.58
CA ALA A 138 6.40 2.34 -18.39
C ALA A 138 4.92 2.52 -18.70
N THR A 139 4.09 1.78 -17.98
CA THR A 139 2.66 2.02 -17.83
C THR A 139 2.43 2.47 -16.39
N ALA A 140 1.74 3.58 -16.19
CA ALA A 140 1.65 4.23 -14.89
C ALA A 140 0.26 4.79 -14.63
N PHE A 141 -0.23 4.58 -13.41
CA PHE A 141 -1.55 5.06 -12.99
C PHE A 141 -1.45 5.88 -11.71
N SER A 142 -2.31 6.88 -11.55
CA SER A 142 -2.45 7.62 -10.29
C SER A 142 -3.86 8.12 -10.11
N LEU A 143 -4.32 8.22 -8.86
CA LEU A 143 -5.59 8.87 -8.56
C LEU A 143 -5.54 10.34 -9.01
N PRO A 144 -6.54 10.87 -9.74
CA PRO A 144 -6.54 12.27 -10.16
C PRO A 144 -6.61 13.23 -8.96
N PRO A 145 -5.96 14.41 -9.04
CA PRO A 145 -6.09 15.45 -8.01
C PRO A 145 -7.54 15.85 -7.71
N THR A 146 -8.41 15.82 -8.72
CA THR A 146 -9.85 16.13 -8.58
C THR A 146 -10.60 15.12 -7.71
N GLN A 147 -10.06 13.91 -7.53
CA GLN A 147 -10.58 12.91 -6.60
C GLN A 147 -9.76 12.84 -5.31
N GLY A 148 -8.92 13.84 -5.03
CA GLY A 148 -8.08 13.89 -3.83
C GLY A 148 -6.72 13.21 -3.98
N GLY A 149 -6.32 12.86 -5.21
CA GLY A 149 -4.98 12.37 -5.54
C GLY A 149 -3.88 13.44 -5.50
N HIS A 150 -2.66 13.03 -5.86
CA HIS A 150 -1.52 13.94 -6.00
C HIS A 150 -1.17 14.18 -7.46
N GLU A 151 -0.58 15.33 -7.76
CA GLU A 151 -0.06 15.62 -9.10
C GLU A 151 1.19 14.80 -9.41
N ILE A 152 1.27 14.30 -10.65
CA ILE A 152 2.51 13.79 -11.23
C ILE A 152 3.43 14.97 -11.54
N ILE A 153 4.65 14.97 -10.98
CA ILE A 153 5.65 16.00 -11.27
C ILE A 153 6.94 15.42 -11.88
N MET A 154 6.99 14.10 -12.05
CA MET A 154 7.97 13.48 -12.92
C MET A 154 7.79 13.97 -14.36
N PRO A 155 8.89 14.23 -15.09
CA PRO A 155 8.82 14.43 -16.54
C PRO A 155 8.20 13.21 -17.22
N LEU A 156 7.14 13.43 -18.00
CA LEU A 156 6.52 12.42 -18.84
C LEU A 156 7.04 12.60 -20.27
N ASP A 157 7.52 11.52 -20.87
CA ASP A 157 7.91 11.48 -22.28
C ASP A 157 7.23 10.29 -22.99
N SER A 158 7.53 10.10 -24.28
CA SER A 158 6.92 9.04 -25.09
C SER A 158 7.16 7.60 -24.61
N THR A 159 8.05 7.38 -23.64
CA THR A 159 8.33 6.07 -23.04
C THR A 159 7.42 5.76 -21.85
N VAL A 160 6.66 6.74 -21.34
CA VAL A 160 5.78 6.61 -20.19
C VAL A 160 4.32 6.81 -20.60
N ALA A 161 3.55 5.72 -20.65
CA ALA A 161 2.11 5.76 -20.80
C ALA A 161 1.46 5.99 -19.43
N PHE A 162 1.20 7.25 -19.09
CA PHE A 162 0.60 7.67 -17.82
C PHE A 162 -0.89 7.98 -17.98
N LYS A 163 -1.72 7.53 -17.02
CA LYS A 163 -3.15 7.86 -16.94
C LYS A 163 -3.56 8.17 -15.50
N TYR A 164 -4.32 9.25 -15.32
CA TYR A 164 -5.05 9.42 -14.07
C TYR A 164 -6.27 8.48 -14.04
N ALA A 165 -6.35 7.63 -13.03
CA ALA A 165 -7.43 6.68 -12.83
C ALA A 165 -7.50 6.23 -11.36
N ASP A 166 -8.71 6.01 -10.85
CA ASP A 166 -8.93 5.18 -9.66
C ASP A 166 -8.82 3.71 -10.07
N VAL A 167 -7.68 3.09 -9.76
CA VAL A 167 -7.40 1.71 -10.17
C VAL A 167 -8.38 0.72 -9.51
N THR A 168 -9.02 1.06 -8.38
CA THR A 168 -10.02 0.19 -7.75
C THR A 168 -11.30 0.05 -8.58
N MET A 169 -11.42 0.83 -9.66
CA MET A 169 -12.53 0.80 -10.61
C MET A 169 -12.23 -0.03 -11.87
N PHE A 170 -11.05 -0.66 -11.97
CA PHE A 170 -10.64 -1.50 -13.10
C PHE A 170 -11.33 -2.88 -13.08
N ALA A 171 -12.67 -2.88 -13.17
CA ALA A 171 -13.49 -4.08 -13.11
C ALA A 171 -13.11 -5.14 -14.16
N GLY A 172 -12.80 -4.70 -15.39
CA GLY A 172 -12.36 -5.58 -16.48
C GLY A 172 -11.06 -6.33 -16.18
N ASP A 173 -10.07 -5.63 -15.63
CA ASP A 173 -8.80 -6.22 -15.19
C ASP A 173 -9.00 -7.19 -14.01
N MET A 174 -9.97 -6.88 -13.14
CA MET A 174 -10.37 -7.74 -12.02
C MET A 174 -11.26 -8.93 -12.45
N GLY A 175 -11.47 -9.14 -13.75
CA GLY A 175 -12.23 -10.28 -14.29
C GLY A 175 -13.75 -10.15 -14.13
N TYR A 176 -14.26 -8.97 -13.81
CA TYR A 176 -15.69 -8.73 -13.71
C TYR A 176 -16.28 -8.42 -15.08
N THR A 177 -17.12 -9.32 -15.58
CA THR A 177 -17.78 -9.24 -16.89
C THR A 177 -19.27 -8.98 -16.80
N ASP A 178 -19.82 -9.00 -15.58
CA ASP A 178 -21.26 -8.81 -15.35
C ASP A 178 -21.63 -7.32 -15.53
N ALA A 179 -22.91 -7.04 -15.78
CA ALA A 179 -23.41 -5.68 -15.74
C ALA A 179 -23.35 -5.15 -14.30
N VAL A 180 -22.75 -3.98 -14.10
CA VAL A 180 -22.73 -3.32 -12.79
C VAL A 180 -24.17 -2.93 -12.41
N PRO A 181 -24.64 -3.26 -11.19
CA PRO A 181 -25.98 -2.86 -10.73
C PRO A 181 -26.20 -1.35 -10.86
N ALA A 182 -27.34 -0.95 -11.43
CA ALA A 182 -27.64 0.46 -11.70
C ALA A 182 -27.80 1.29 -10.40
N GLU A 183 -28.10 0.62 -9.29
CA GLU A 183 -28.22 1.18 -7.95
C GLU A 183 -26.86 1.47 -7.31
N ASN A 184 -25.75 0.96 -7.89
CA ASN A 184 -24.42 1.27 -7.40
C ASN A 184 -24.11 2.76 -7.65
N PRO A 185 -23.78 3.56 -6.61
CA PRO A 185 -23.50 4.98 -6.78
C PRO A 185 -22.37 5.30 -7.78
N ASP A 186 -21.45 4.35 -7.95
CA ASP A 186 -20.27 4.46 -8.83
C ASP A 186 -20.45 3.62 -10.12
N ALA A 187 -21.67 3.21 -10.51
CA ALA A 187 -21.90 2.32 -11.65
C ALA A 187 -21.24 2.79 -12.95
N ALA A 188 -21.34 4.09 -13.26
CA ALA A 188 -20.75 4.69 -14.45
C ALA A 188 -19.22 4.86 -14.38
N SER A 189 -18.63 4.73 -13.18
CA SER A 189 -17.19 4.92 -12.94
C SER A 189 -16.39 3.64 -13.17
N PHE A 190 -17.03 2.46 -13.20
CA PHE A 190 -16.35 1.19 -13.44
C PHE A 190 -15.86 1.05 -14.87
N VAL A 191 -14.60 0.65 -15.02
CA VAL A 191 -13.96 0.39 -16.31
C VAL A 191 -14.03 -1.12 -16.58
N LEU A 192 -14.94 -1.51 -17.47
CA LEU A 192 -15.13 -2.91 -17.88
C LEU A 192 -14.11 -3.37 -18.94
N GLU A 193 -13.54 -2.43 -19.69
CA GLU A 193 -12.42 -2.71 -20.59
C GLU A 193 -11.13 -2.84 -19.77
N ARG A 194 -10.29 -3.83 -20.10
CA ARG A 194 -9.01 -4.02 -19.42
C ARG A 194 -8.08 -2.84 -19.71
N SER A 195 -7.66 -2.16 -18.64
CA SER A 195 -6.67 -1.08 -18.70
C SER A 195 -5.25 -1.59 -18.89
N VAL A 196 -5.00 -2.85 -18.51
CA VAL A 196 -3.78 -3.60 -18.83
C VAL A 196 -4.14 -4.76 -19.75
N GLY A 197 -3.64 -4.70 -20.99
CA GLY A 197 -3.93 -5.69 -22.02
C GLY A 197 -3.50 -7.11 -21.61
N PRO A 198 -4.24 -8.16 -22.01
CA PRO A 198 -4.02 -9.54 -21.56
C PRO A 198 -2.62 -10.08 -21.88
N GLU A 199 -1.98 -9.57 -22.94
CA GLU A 199 -0.63 -9.97 -23.36
C GLU A 199 0.48 -9.06 -22.80
N GLN A 200 0.13 -7.96 -22.12
CA GLN A 200 1.14 -7.07 -21.55
C GLN A 200 1.84 -7.75 -20.38
N ARG A 201 3.17 -7.69 -20.38
CA ARG A 201 4.03 -8.24 -19.32
C ARG A 201 5.03 -7.21 -18.83
N PHE A 202 5.27 -7.18 -17.53
CA PHE A 202 6.13 -6.19 -16.87
C PHE A 202 7.25 -6.88 -16.10
N HIS A 203 8.48 -6.40 -16.29
CA HIS A 203 9.65 -6.94 -15.62
C HIS A 203 9.78 -6.41 -14.18
N LEU A 204 9.23 -5.22 -13.93
CA LEU A 204 9.15 -4.58 -12.62
C LEU A 204 7.76 -4.00 -12.41
N VAL A 205 7.16 -4.31 -11.27
CA VAL A 205 5.86 -3.76 -10.87
C VAL A 205 5.98 -3.08 -9.50
N PHE A 206 5.45 -1.87 -9.38
CA PHE A 206 5.28 -1.18 -8.11
C PHE A 206 3.83 -1.21 -7.65
N CYS A 207 3.63 -1.67 -6.42
CA CYS A 207 2.37 -1.64 -5.69
C CYS A 207 2.57 -0.80 -4.41
N ASP A 208 2.77 0.52 -4.58
CA ASP A 208 3.05 1.47 -3.48
C ASP A 208 1.80 2.30 -3.11
N GLY A 209 0.64 1.96 -3.69
CA GLY A 209 -0.61 2.66 -3.47
C GLY A 209 -1.12 2.55 -2.04
N GLN A 210 -1.58 3.69 -1.52
CA GLN A 210 -2.28 3.80 -0.24
C GLN A 210 -3.52 4.66 -0.43
N VAL A 211 -4.58 4.33 0.31
CA VAL A 211 -5.78 5.16 0.31
C VAL A 211 -5.47 6.49 0.99
N LEU A 212 -5.64 7.57 0.23
CA LEU A 212 -5.50 8.92 0.75
C LEU A 212 -6.72 9.29 1.59
N ARG A 213 -6.52 10.09 2.64
CA ARG A 213 -7.63 10.61 3.47
C ARG A 213 -8.46 11.64 2.71
N THR A 214 -7.86 12.29 1.73
CA THR A 214 -8.50 13.23 0.80
C THR A 214 -9.27 12.56 -0.32
N HIS A 215 -9.14 11.23 -0.49
CA HIS A 215 -9.79 10.56 -1.62
C HIS A 215 -11.31 10.57 -1.47
N VAL A 216 -11.98 11.27 -2.39
CA VAL A 216 -13.44 11.40 -2.46
C VAL A 216 -14.04 10.12 -3.05
N ARG A 217 -14.89 9.45 -2.29
CA ARG A 217 -15.48 8.14 -2.65
C ARG A 217 -16.87 7.96 -2.04
N ALA A 218 -17.65 7.04 -2.59
CA ALA A 218 -18.94 6.68 -2.05
C ALA A 218 -18.82 5.90 -0.72
N ALA A 219 -19.79 6.11 0.18
CA ALA A 219 -19.78 5.56 1.53
C ALA A 219 -19.69 4.02 1.58
N TYR A 220 -20.34 3.32 0.63
CA TYR A 220 -20.41 1.86 0.61
C TYR A 220 -19.03 1.18 0.56
N ARG A 221 -18.03 1.86 -0.01
CA ARG A 221 -16.66 1.34 -0.18
C ARG A 221 -15.64 1.94 0.78
N GLU A 222 -16.00 2.95 1.56
CA GLU A 222 -15.03 3.72 2.36
C GLU A 222 -14.22 2.86 3.32
N GLN A 223 -14.89 2.01 4.10
CA GLN A 223 -14.25 1.09 5.05
C GLN A 223 -13.43 -0.03 4.38
N TRP A 224 -13.73 -0.33 3.11
CA TRP A 224 -13.12 -1.43 2.36
C TRP A 224 -12.02 -0.99 1.41
N GLU A 225 -11.87 0.32 1.19
CA GLU A 225 -11.09 0.84 0.07
C GLU A 225 -9.61 0.44 0.14
N ALA A 226 -9.03 0.38 1.34
CA ALA A 226 -7.64 -0.04 1.53
C ALA A 226 -7.42 -1.50 1.07
N ARG A 227 -8.41 -2.36 1.30
CA ARG A 227 -8.39 -3.76 0.88
C ARG A 227 -8.68 -3.87 -0.62
N ARG A 228 -9.66 -3.13 -1.15
CA ARG A 228 -9.93 -3.05 -2.59
C ARG A 228 -8.70 -2.61 -3.37
N LEU A 229 -7.99 -1.58 -2.89
CA LEU A 229 -6.76 -1.08 -3.49
C LEU A 229 -5.61 -2.09 -3.42
N SER A 230 -5.41 -2.74 -2.27
CA SER A 230 -4.40 -3.80 -2.13
C SER A 230 -4.70 -4.97 -3.09
N ALA A 231 -5.94 -5.48 -3.08
CA ALA A 231 -6.37 -6.58 -3.94
C ALA A 231 -6.18 -6.26 -5.43
N THR A 232 -6.55 -5.04 -5.85
CA THR A 232 -6.38 -4.59 -7.24
C THR A 232 -4.91 -4.58 -7.65
N GLN A 233 -4.05 -3.91 -6.88
CA GLN A 233 -2.63 -3.80 -7.21
C GLN A 233 -1.93 -5.16 -7.22
N LEU A 234 -2.26 -6.04 -6.27
CA LEU A 234 -1.68 -7.38 -6.16
C LEU A 234 -2.15 -8.31 -7.28
N ALA A 235 -3.46 -8.33 -7.58
CA ALA A 235 -4.02 -9.16 -8.64
C ALA A 235 -3.45 -8.79 -10.00
N ILE A 236 -3.60 -7.52 -10.41
CA ILE A 236 -3.13 -7.06 -11.73
C ILE A 236 -1.59 -7.13 -11.78
N GLY A 237 -0.91 -6.76 -10.69
CA GLY A 237 0.55 -6.81 -10.62
C GLY A 237 1.11 -8.22 -10.78
N LEU A 238 0.55 -9.22 -10.08
CA LEU A 238 1.01 -10.61 -10.16
C LEU A 238 0.58 -11.30 -11.47
N GLU A 239 -0.58 -10.97 -12.01
CA GLU A 239 -1.06 -11.48 -13.30
C GLU A 239 -0.15 -11.03 -14.45
N HIS A 240 0.31 -9.77 -14.41
CA HIS A 240 1.07 -9.18 -15.51
C HIS A 240 2.58 -9.10 -15.28
N VAL A 241 3.11 -9.50 -14.12
CA VAL A 241 4.57 -9.61 -13.97
C VAL A 241 5.13 -10.72 -14.87
N SER A 242 6.23 -10.45 -15.56
CA SER A 242 6.94 -11.45 -16.36
C SER A 242 7.47 -12.58 -15.46
N LEU A 243 7.58 -13.79 -16.00
CA LEU A 243 8.33 -14.87 -15.32
C LEU A 243 9.75 -14.41 -14.98
N GLY A 244 10.16 -14.64 -13.73
CA GLY A 244 11.43 -14.14 -13.21
C GLY A 244 11.44 -12.64 -12.84
N GLY A 245 10.32 -11.94 -13.02
CA GLY A 245 10.18 -10.51 -12.77
C GLY A 245 10.19 -10.14 -11.28
N THR A 246 10.05 -8.84 -11.02
CA THR A 246 10.11 -8.28 -9.67
C THR A 246 8.86 -7.47 -9.35
N MET A 247 8.31 -7.66 -8.14
CA MET A 247 7.29 -6.79 -7.55
C MET A 247 7.87 -6.09 -6.32
N VAL A 248 7.62 -4.79 -6.20
CA VAL A 248 7.91 -3.98 -5.01
C VAL A 248 6.59 -3.51 -4.42
N VAL A 249 6.28 -3.99 -3.21
CA VAL A 249 4.97 -3.81 -2.59
C VAL A 249 5.13 -3.07 -1.26
N LEU A 250 4.40 -1.98 -1.07
CA LEU A 250 4.33 -1.28 0.21
C LEU A 250 3.39 -1.99 1.17
N LEU A 251 3.91 -2.34 2.33
CA LEU A 251 3.20 -3.04 3.39
C LEU A 251 3.32 -2.26 4.71
N HIS A 252 2.45 -2.59 5.66
CA HIS A 252 2.44 -1.98 6.99
C HIS A 252 2.27 -3.04 8.04
N LYS A 253 2.84 -2.80 9.23
CA LYS A 253 2.67 -3.67 10.40
C LYS A 253 3.03 -5.11 10.05
N LEU A 254 4.33 -5.38 9.95
CA LEU A 254 4.84 -6.74 9.69
C LEU A 254 4.30 -7.80 10.67
N ASP A 255 3.90 -7.36 11.86
CA ASP A 255 3.28 -8.14 12.92
C ASP A 255 1.75 -8.34 12.80
N ALA A 256 1.12 -7.84 11.74
CA ALA A 256 -0.30 -8.10 11.47
C ALA A 256 -0.48 -9.44 10.72
N PRO A 257 -1.46 -10.29 11.11
CA PRO A 257 -1.72 -11.58 10.47
C PRO A 257 -1.86 -11.51 8.95
N ASP A 258 -2.60 -10.53 8.43
CA ASP A 258 -2.82 -10.33 6.99
C ASP A 258 -1.50 -10.07 6.24
N THR A 259 -0.62 -9.26 6.86
CA THR A 259 0.66 -8.91 6.26
C THR A 259 1.62 -10.09 6.28
N ALA A 260 1.67 -10.82 7.41
CA ALA A 260 2.46 -12.05 7.51
C ALA A 260 1.96 -13.15 6.54
N SER A 261 0.64 -13.31 6.41
CA SER A 261 0.01 -14.23 5.45
C SER A 261 0.33 -13.87 4.00
N LEU A 262 0.35 -12.58 3.67
CA LEU A 262 0.74 -12.10 2.35
C LEU A 262 2.21 -12.41 2.05
N LEU A 263 3.11 -12.21 3.01
CA LEU A 263 4.53 -12.58 2.84
C LEU A 263 4.69 -14.09 2.64
N HIS A 264 3.97 -14.90 3.44
CA HIS A 264 3.96 -16.35 3.27
C HIS A 264 3.49 -16.73 1.88
N THR A 265 2.37 -16.17 1.43
CA THR A 265 1.82 -16.38 0.08
C THR A 265 2.87 -16.13 -1.00
N PHE A 266 3.52 -14.95 -0.98
CA PHE A 266 4.57 -14.63 -1.96
C PHE A 266 5.80 -15.54 -1.86
N SER A 267 6.16 -16.01 -0.66
CA SER A 267 7.30 -16.92 -0.49
C SER A 267 7.13 -18.26 -1.21
N ARG A 268 5.89 -18.66 -1.54
CA ARG A 268 5.58 -19.93 -2.22
C ARG A 268 5.85 -19.90 -3.73
N PHE A 269 6.01 -18.72 -4.32
CA PHE A 269 6.20 -18.56 -5.77
C PHE A 269 7.23 -17.47 -6.13
N SER A 270 7.97 -16.96 -5.14
CA SER A 270 9.00 -15.94 -5.35
C SER A 270 10.05 -15.95 -4.23
N THR A 271 11.20 -15.35 -4.49
CA THR A 271 12.17 -15.02 -3.44
C THR A 271 11.84 -13.65 -2.87
N ILE A 272 11.55 -13.58 -1.57
CA ILE A 272 11.19 -12.32 -0.89
C ILE A 272 12.33 -11.75 -0.04
N GLN A 273 12.46 -10.42 -0.05
CA GLN A 273 13.28 -9.64 0.86
C GLN A 273 12.46 -8.47 1.41
N LEU A 274 12.70 -8.07 2.66
CA LEU A 274 12.06 -6.92 3.26
C LEU A 274 13.01 -5.74 3.32
N PHE A 275 12.49 -4.55 3.04
CA PHE A 275 13.25 -3.31 3.06
C PHE A 275 12.50 -2.23 3.85
N LYS A 276 13.19 -1.58 4.78
CA LYS A 276 12.68 -0.40 5.47
C LYS A 276 13.66 0.77 5.27
N PRO A 277 13.20 1.93 4.76
CA PRO A 277 14.10 3.07 4.60
C PRO A 277 14.55 3.58 5.97
N LYS A 278 15.85 3.84 6.12
CA LYS A 278 16.43 4.28 7.41
C LYS A 278 16.13 5.73 7.75
N LYS A 279 15.86 6.56 6.73
CA LYS A 279 15.63 8.02 6.90
C LYS A 279 14.16 8.39 6.75
N ALA A 280 13.55 8.01 5.63
CA ALA A 280 12.16 8.32 5.34
C ALA A 280 11.24 7.29 6.00
N HIS A 281 10.16 7.75 6.63
CA HIS A 281 9.15 6.89 7.27
C HIS A 281 9.68 5.86 8.28
N ALA A 282 10.92 5.99 8.77
CA ALA A 282 11.54 5.01 9.67
C ALA A 282 10.70 4.77 10.94
N LYS A 283 10.03 5.81 11.47
CA LYS A 283 9.14 5.73 12.65
C LYS A 283 7.79 5.04 12.37
N ARG A 284 7.35 5.02 11.11
CA ARG A 284 6.06 4.45 10.70
C ARG A 284 6.17 2.93 10.66
N SER A 285 5.03 2.24 10.67
CA SER A 285 4.96 0.79 10.47
C SER A 285 5.18 0.35 9.02
N SER A 286 5.34 1.31 8.09
CA SER A 286 5.52 1.01 6.67
C SER A 286 6.90 0.41 6.36
N PHE A 287 6.90 -0.50 5.40
CA PHE A 287 8.09 -1.15 4.83
C PHE A 287 7.73 -1.71 3.45
N TYR A 288 8.73 -2.14 2.69
CA TYR A 288 8.54 -2.73 1.37
C TYR A 288 8.87 -4.22 1.40
N MET A 289 8.03 -5.02 0.77
CA MET A 289 8.41 -6.35 0.28
C MET A 289 8.96 -6.19 -1.13
N VAL A 290 10.11 -6.81 -1.38
CA VAL A 290 10.67 -7.01 -2.71
C VAL A 290 10.58 -8.49 -3.03
N ALA A 291 9.65 -8.86 -3.90
CA ALA A 291 9.48 -10.21 -4.41
C ALA A 291 10.16 -10.33 -5.77
N ARG A 292 11.10 -11.26 -5.92
CA ARG A 292 11.86 -11.50 -7.15
C ARG A 292 11.72 -12.91 -7.63
N ASP A 293 12.14 -13.13 -8.87
CA ASP A 293 12.12 -14.43 -9.50
C ASP A 293 10.70 -15.03 -9.48
N ILE A 294 9.71 -14.17 -9.74
CA ILE A 294 8.31 -14.52 -9.59
C ILE A 294 7.93 -15.58 -10.64
N GLN A 295 7.37 -16.68 -10.17
CA GLN A 295 6.85 -17.78 -10.97
C GLN A 295 5.32 -17.74 -10.99
N ASN A 296 4.75 -16.75 -11.67
CA ASN A 296 3.29 -16.53 -11.70
C ASN A 296 2.51 -17.60 -12.49
N ASN A 297 3.19 -18.56 -13.11
CA ASN A 297 2.61 -19.74 -13.73
C ASN A 297 2.32 -20.86 -12.74
N LEU A 298 2.86 -20.81 -11.51
CA LEU A 298 2.61 -21.81 -10.49
C LEU A 298 1.16 -21.76 -9.98
N PRO A 299 0.56 -22.91 -9.59
CA PRO A 299 -0.80 -22.95 -9.06
C PRO A 299 -1.03 -21.96 -7.90
N GLN A 300 -0.07 -21.85 -6.98
CA GLN A 300 -0.14 -20.97 -5.81
C GLN A 300 -0.25 -19.49 -6.19
N ALA A 301 0.42 -19.06 -7.25
CA ALA A 301 0.32 -17.68 -7.73
C ALA A 301 -1.03 -17.42 -8.40
N ARG A 302 -1.56 -18.39 -9.15
CA ARG A 302 -2.90 -18.29 -9.76
C ARG A 302 -3.99 -18.27 -8.70
N GLU A 303 -3.91 -19.13 -7.71
CA GLU A 303 -4.81 -19.14 -6.54
C GLU A 303 -4.80 -17.78 -5.83
N ALA A 304 -3.62 -17.17 -5.65
CA ALA A 304 -3.51 -15.84 -5.06
C ALA A 304 -4.19 -14.75 -5.91
N ILE A 305 -3.99 -14.76 -7.24
CA ILE A 305 -4.65 -13.83 -8.17
C ILE A 305 -6.16 -13.96 -8.07
N GLU A 306 -6.69 -15.18 -8.17
CA GLU A 306 -8.14 -15.43 -8.10
C GLU A 306 -8.72 -15.04 -6.74
N ALA A 307 -8.00 -15.33 -5.65
CA ALA A 307 -8.41 -14.92 -4.31
C ALA A 307 -8.51 -13.39 -4.20
N TRP A 308 -7.52 -12.63 -4.69
CA TRP A 308 -7.57 -11.18 -4.65
C TRP A 308 -8.67 -10.59 -5.56
N LYS A 309 -8.89 -11.18 -6.75
CA LYS A 309 -10.01 -10.79 -7.63
C LYS A 309 -11.35 -11.03 -6.96
N LEU A 310 -11.52 -12.17 -6.29
CA LEU A 310 -12.71 -12.49 -5.52
C LEU A 310 -12.88 -11.53 -4.33
N THR A 311 -11.82 -11.26 -3.56
CA THR A 311 -11.85 -10.27 -2.46
C THR A 311 -12.31 -8.91 -2.98
N TRP A 312 -11.74 -8.41 -4.09
CA TRP A 312 -12.18 -7.16 -4.68
C TRP A 312 -13.66 -7.20 -5.10
N LYS A 313 -14.11 -8.29 -5.74
CA LYS A 313 -15.51 -8.45 -6.17
C LYS A 313 -16.46 -8.41 -4.98
N THR A 314 -16.17 -9.18 -3.93
CA THR A 314 -16.98 -9.25 -2.70
C THR A 314 -17.04 -7.89 -2.00
N LEU A 315 -15.89 -7.24 -1.79
CA LEU A 315 -15.82 -5.92 -1.16
C LEU A 315 -16.45 -4.80 -1.99
N THR A 316 -16.64 -5.01 -3.29
CA THR A 316 -17.27 -4.04 -4.18
C THR A 316 -18.78 -4.24 -4.30
N PHE A 317 -19.25 -5.49 -4.39
CA PHE A 317 -20.62 -5.78 -4.81
C PHE A 317 -21.45 -6.62 -3.83
N ALA A 318 -20.83 -7.36 -2.91
CA ALA A 318 -21.58 -8.22 -1.99
C ALA A 318 -22.28 -7.42 -0.89
N ALA A 319 -23.20 -8.09 -0.18
CA ALA A 319 -23.80 -7.56 1.03
C ALA A 319 -22.75 -7.44 2.13
N ASP A 320 -23.02 -6.56 3.10
CA ASP A 320 -22.09 -6.24 4.17
C ASP A 320 -21.69 -7.49 4.98
N GLU A 321 -22.62 -8.40 5.32
CA GLU A 321 -22.35 -9.69 5.99
C GLU A 321 -21.28 -10.54 5.27
N ASP A 322 -21.39 -10.66 3.95
CA ASP A 322 -20.44 -11.42 3.13
C ASP A 322 -19.05 -10.74 3.06
N ARG A 323 -19.00 -9.40 3.19
CA ARG A 323 -17.74 -8.65 3.18
C ARG A 323 -16.91 -8.90 4.44
N TRP A 324 -17.56 -9.03 5.60
CA TRP A 324 -16.85 -9.41 6.84
C TRP A 324 -16.36 -10.86 6.79
N ALA A 325 -17.08 -11.75 6.10
CA ALA A 325 -16.66 -13.14 5.92
C ALA A 325 -15.53 -13.30 4.88
N ALA A 326 -15.28 -12.31 4.02
CA ALA A 326 -14.21 -12.33 3.02
C ALA A 326 -12.79 -12.25 3.61
N ASP A 327 -12.67 -12.25 4.94
CA ASP A 327 -11.42 -12.45 5.67
C ASP A 327 -10.96 -13.91 5.58
N GLY A 328 -10.51 -14.29 4.38
CA GLY A 328 -9.82 -15.55 4.11
C GLY A 328 -8.39 -15.54 4.65
N HIS A 329 -8.23 -15.27 5.94
CA HIS A 329 -6.93 -15.31 6.60
C HIS A 329 -6.51 -16.75 6.80
N MET A 330 -5.22 -17.01 6.61
CA MET A 330 -4.62 -18.23 7.13
C MET A 330 -4.78 -18.20 8.65
N ASP A 331 -5.13 -19.35 9.22
CA ASP A 331 -5.17 -19.48 10.66
C ASP A 331 -3.81 -19.09 11.27
N GLU A 332 -3.82 -18.30 12.35
CA GLU A 332 -2.56 -17.76 12.91
C GLU A 332 -1.64 -18.87 13.44
N GLN A 333 -2.20 -19.98 13.95
CA GLN A 333 -1.41 -21.11 14.41
C GLN A 333 -0.73 -21.78 13.21
N GLU A 334 -1.49 -22.04 12.14
CA GLU A 334 -0.95 -22.60 10.90
C GLU A 334 0.14 -21.68 10.29
N LEU A 335 -0.09 -20.36 10.31
CA LEU A 335 0.86 -19.37 9.80
C LEU A 335 2.17 -19.37 10.60
N VAL A 336 2.08 -19.41 11.93
CA VAL A 336 3.26 -19.48 12.80
C VAL A 336 4.03 -20.77 12.59
N GLU A 337 3.34 -21.90 12.45
CA GLU A 337 3.96 -23.21 12.21
C GLU A 337 4.69 -23.26 10.86
N GLN A 338 4.09 -22.72 9.80
CA GLN A 338 4.66 -22.79 8.46
C GLN A 338 5.69 -21.69 8.16
N PHE A 339 5.51 -20.49 8.73
CA PHE A 339 6.25 -19.30 8.31
C PHE A 339 6.83 -18.47 9.46
N GLY A 340 6.54 -18.80 10.73
CA GLY A 340 6.95 -17.99 11.88
C GLY A 340 8.46 -17.76 11.95
N SER A 341 9.27 -18.79 11.72
CA SER A 341 10.74 -18.68 11.78
C SER A 341 11.30 -17.79 10.66
N ASP A 342 10.76 -17.91 9.45
CA ASP A 342 11.13 -17.06 8.31
C ASP A 342 10.65 -15.63 8.49
N LEU A 343 9.46 -15.43 9.05
CA LEU A 343 8.95 -14.11 9.39
C LEU A 343 9.86 -13.40 10.39
N VAL A 344 10.32 -14.10 11.43
CA VAL A 344 11.31 -13.56 12.38
C VAL A 344 12.59 -13.18 11.65
N ARG A 345 13.14 -14.08 10.83
CA ARG A 345 14.38 -13.84 10.07
C ARG A 345 14.26 -12.62 9.15
N LEU A 346 13.17 -12.51 8.42
CA LEU A 346 12.90 -11.39 7.50
C LEU A 346 12.64 -10.08 8.24
N GLY A 347 12.01 -10.14 9.42
CA GLY A 347 11.54 -8.97 10.16
C GLY A 347 12.59 -8.25 11.00
N ARG A 348 13.70 -8.91 11.38
CA ARG A 348 14.71 -8.34 12.31
C ARG A 348 15.10 -6.91 11.94
N SER A 349 15.55 -6.67 10.71
CA SER A 349 15.99 -5.34 10.28
C SER A 349 14.84 -4.34 10.21
N ILE A 350 13.62 -4.78 9.89
CA ILE A 350 12.43 -3.93 9.81
C ILE A 350 12.08 -3.40 11.20
N TRP A 351 12.03 -4.30 12.18
CA TRP A 351 11.71 -3.95 13.56
C TRP A 351 12.82 -3.10 14.20
N GLU A 352 14.08 -3.46 13.99
CA GLU A 352 15.23 -2.73 14.54
C GLU A 352 15.27 -1.29 14.04
N ILE A 353 15.17 -1.07 12.72
CA ILE A 353 15.16 0.27 12.13
C ILE A 353 13.98 1.10 12.68
N GLN A 354 12.81 0.49 12.88
CA GLN A 354 11.67 1.20 13.47
C GLN A 354 11.91 1.54 14.93
N ALA A 355 12.43 0.59 15.72
CA ALA A 355 12.72 0.77 17.14
C ALA A 355 13.71 1.91 17.36
N GLU A 356 14.85 1.90 16.66
CA GLU A 356 15.85 2.96 16.73
C GLU A 356 15.26 4.34 16.38
N ALA A 357 14.40 4.40 15.36
CA ALA A 357 13.80 5.64 14.91
C ALA A 357 12.76 6.18 15.91
N LEU A 358 12.03 5.29 16.59
CA LEU A 358 11.09 5.64 17.64
C LEU A 358 11.81 6.11 18.90
N GLU A 359 12.86 5.44 19.35
CA GLU A 359 13.66 5.88 20.52
C GLU A 359 14.20 7.30 20.36
N LYS A 360 14.64 7.65 19.15
CA LYS A 360 15.16 8.97 18.81
C LYS A 360 14.05 9.98 18.46
N ALA A 361 12.78 9.61 18.59
CA ALA A 361 11.69 10.49 18.22
C ALA A 361 11.52 11.63 19.26
N PRO A 362 11.29 12.89 18.83
CA PRO A 362 11.18 14.02 19.75
C PRO A 362 10.10 13.83 20.82
N PHE A 363 8.97 13.21 20.46
CA PHE A 363 7.89 12.95 21.41
C PHE A 363 8.27 11.90 22.46
N MET A 364 9.18 10.97 22.16
CA MET A 364 9.65 9.96 23.13
C MET A 364 10.60 10.55 24.19
N GLN A 365 11.23 11.69 23.88
CA GLN A 365 12.14 12.41 24.77
C GLN A 365 11.42 13.46 25.63
N ALA A 366 10.28 13.97 25.18
CA ALA A 366 9.53 15.04 25.84
C ALA A 366 8.89 14.65 27.20
N GLY A 367 8.87 13.36 27.56
CA GLY A 367 8.38 12.87 28.85
C GLY A 367 9.49 12.54 29.88
N GLN A 368 10.73 12.95 29.63
CA GLN A 368 11.89 12.69 30.51
C GLN A 368 12.41 13.94 31.23
N ASN A 369 11.67 15.05 31.18
CA ASN A 369 12.01 16.29 31.90
C ASN A 369 11.07 16.54 33.07
#